data_AF-A0AAV7GWZ2-F1
#
_entry.id   AF-A0AAV7GWZ2-F1
#
_cell.length_a   1.000
_cell.length_b   1.000
_cell.length_c   1.000
_cell.angle_alpha   90.00
_cell.angle_beta   90.00
_cell.angle_gamma   90.00
#
_symmetry.space_group_name_H-M   'P 1'
#
loop_
_entity.id
_entity.type
_entity.pdbx_description
1 polymer ?
#
loop_
_entity_poly.entity_id
_entity_poly.type
_entity_poly.pdbx_seq_one_letter_code
_entity_poly.pdbx_strand_id
1 'polypeptide(L)'
;MVSPPSTLFTSSNIDIYSVIIAATTFMILIVVAILLYSYGCLTVESLWQCLACRISRGPRIAVEMIPMRRYRESQSFNSECSVCLTAFEVGEVVRQLPACKHSFHAPCIDMWLRSHSNCPSCRALVLQDLAGYQRAEAMEDTNQQQQRQFMDNMEVSVAIASAL
;
A
#
# COMPACT_ATOMS: atom_id res chain seq x y z
N MET A 1 -14.72 9.93 -84.56
CA MET A 1 -13.63 9.80 -83.58
C MET A 1 -14.16 10.24 -82.22
N VAL A 2 -14.73 9.33 -81.44
CA VAL A 2 -14.98 9.55 -80.00
C VAL A 2 -14.83 8.20 -79.32
N SER A 3 -13.71 7.98 -78.64
CA SER A 3 -13.48 6.84 -77.75
C SER A 3 -14.07 7.13 -76.37
N PRO A 4 -14.79 6.20 -75.74
CA PRO A 4 -15.44 6.43 -74.45
C PRO A 4 -14.45 6.35 -73.28
N PRO A 5 -14.75 7.01 -72.14
CA PRO A 5 -13.84 7.10 -71.01
C PRO A 5 -13.90 5.83 -70.14
N SER A 6 -12.79 5.11 -70.04
CA SER A 6 -12.56 3.98 -69.11
C SER A 6 -12.27 4.43 -67.67
N THR A 7 -12.64 5.66 -67.29
CA THR A 7 -12.26 6.30 -66.03
C THR A 7 -13.29 6.17 -64.90
N LEU A 8 -14.51 5.70 -65.17
CA LEU A 8 -15.56 5.58 -64.14
C LEU A 8 -15.46 4.31 -63.29
N PHE A 9 -14.89 3.22 -63.83
CA PHE A 9 -14.74 1.95 -63.10
C PHE A 9 -13.53 1.92 -62.15
N THR A 10 -12.50 2.72 -62.43
CA THR A 10 -11.33 2.84 -61.55
C THR A 10 -11.61 3.76 -60.37
N SER A 11 -12.44 4.80 -60.54
CA SER A 11 -12.79 5.73 -59.45
C SER A 11 -13.44 5.00 -58.27
N SER A 12 -14.48 4.20 -58.50
CA SER A 12 -15.19 3.49 -57.43
C SER A 12 -14.32 2.47 -56.70
N ASN A 13 -13.44 1.77 -57.42
CA ASN A 13 -12.49 0.85 -56.83
C ASN A 13 -11.43 1.58 -56.02
N ILE A 14 -10.87 2.68 -56.55
CA ILE A 14 -9.89 3.53 -55.85
C ILE A 14 -10.51 4.12 -54.57
N ASP A 15 -11.76 4.56 -54.63
CA ASP A 15 -12.51 5.06 -53.48
C ASP A 15 -12.72 3.96 -52.42
N ILE A 16 -13.13 2.75 -52.84
CA ILE A 16 -13.26 1.58 -51.95
C ILE A 16 -11.92 1.22 -51.31
N TYR A 17 -10.83 1.15 -52.08
CA TYR A 17 -9.50 0.85 -51.54
C TYR A 17 -9.03 1.93 -50.56
N SER A 18 -9.31 3.21 -50.85
CA SER A 18 -8.97 4.32 -49.94
C SER A 18 -9.67 4.22 -48.59
N VAL A 19 -10.96 3.84 -48.59
CA VAL A 19 -11.77 3.64 -47.38
C VAL A 19 -11.26 2.44 -46.58
N ILE A 20 -10.95 1.33 -47.24
CA ILE A 20 -10.40 0.13 -46.58
C ILE A 20 -9.02 0.42 -45.96
N ILE A 21 -8.15 1.14 -46.66
CA ILE A 21 -6.84 1.53 -46.14
C ILE A 21 -6.99 2.46 -44.93
N ALA A 22 -7.88 3.45 -45.00
CA ALA A 22 -8.14 4.35 -43.87
C ALA A 22 -8.71 3.59 -42.64
N ALA A 23 -9.62 2.65 -42.85
CA ALA A 23 -10.20 1.86 -41.75
C ALA A 23 -9.16 0.91 -41.13
N THR A 24 -8.37 0.22 -41.95
CA THR A 24 -7.34 -0.71 -41.47
C THR A 24 -6.21 0.03 -40.76
N THR A 25 -5.76 1.17 -41.27
CA THR A 25 -4.75 2.00 -40.60
C THR A 25 -5.26 2.51 -39.26
N PHE A 26 -6.50 2.99 -39.18
CA PHE A 26 -7.12 3.42 -37.92
C PHE A 26 -7.23 2.28 -36.90
N MET A 27 -7.66 1.09 -37.34
CA MET A 27 -7.72 -0.10 -36.49
C MET A 27 -6.33 -0.54 -36.00
N ILE A 28 -5.31 -0.52 -36.87
CA ILE A 28 -3.93 -0.82 -36.50
C ILE A 28 -3.42 0.21 -35.48
N LEU A 29 -3.69 1.51 -35.68
CA LEU A 29 -3.30 2.56 -34.75
C LEU A 29 -3.97 2.40 -33.38
N ILE A 30 -5.25 2.02 -33.34
CA ILE A 30 -5.96 1.73 -32.09
C ILE A 30 -5.35 0.51 -31.39
N VAL A 31 -5.10 -0.58 -32.13
CA VAL A 31 -4.49 -1.78 -31.56
C VAL A 31 -3.08 -1.47 -31.05
N VAL A 32 -2.27 -0.76 -31.83
CA VAL A 32 -0.94 -0.30 -31.41
C VAL A 32 -1.05 0.63 -30.20
N ALA A 33 -2.03 1.53 -30.12
CA ALA A 33 -2.24 2.38 -28.94
C ALA A 33 -2.67 1.58 -27.70
N ILE A 34 -3.56 0.58 -27.83
CA ILE A 34 -3.97 -0.31 -26.74
C ILE A 34 -2.80 -1.21 -26.30
N LEU A 35 -2.02 -1.72 -27.25
CA LEU A 35 -0.79 -2.47 -26.97
C LEU A 35 0.24 -1.55 -26.32
N LEU A 36 0.48 -0.34 -26.81
CA LEU A 36 1.36 0.64 -26.16
C LEU A 36 0.81 1.14 -24.83
N TYR A 37 -0.49 1.08 -24.58
CA TYR A 37 -1.10 1.41 -23.29
C TYR A 37 -0.97 0.24 -22.30
N SER A 38 -1.10 -1.00 -22.77
CA SER A 38 -0.93 -2.22 -21.95
C SER A 38 0.54 -2.62 -21.74
N TYR A 39 1.38 -2.50 -22.77
CA TYR A 39 2.84 -2.54 -22.69
C TYR A 39 3.44 -1.24 -22.13
N GLY A 40 2.72 -0.12 -22.20
CA GLY A 40 3.04 1.14 -21.49
C GLY A 40 2.67 1.07 -20.02
N CYS A 41 1.67 0.27 -19.66
CA CYS A 41 1.52 -0.25 -18.31
C CYS A 41 2.78 -1.04 -17.88
N LEU A 42 3.56 -1.61 -18.80
CA LEU A 42 4.86 -2.19 -18.47
C LEU A 42 6.04 -1.17 -18.48
N THR A 43 5.98 -0.05 -19.22
CA THR A 43 7.13 0.89 -19.38
C THR A 43 6.97 2.30 -18.77
N VAL A 44 5.76 2.81 -18.58
CA VAL A 44 5.47 4.13 -17.96
C VAL A 44 4.73 4.03 -16.63
N GLU A 45 4.11 2.88 -16.33
CA GLU A 45 3.81 2.51 -14.94
C GLU A 45 5.12 2.27 -14.17
N SER A 46 6.18 1.82 -14.84
CA SER A 46 7.52 1.73 -14.27
C SER A 46 8.29 3.07 -14.24
N LEU A 47 7.67 4.24 -14.48
CA LEU A 47 8.27 5.54 -14.18
C LEU A 47 7.44 6.37 -13.19
N TRP A 48 6.10 6.29 -13.23
CA TRP A 48 5.26 6.81 -12.14
C TRP A 48 5.31 5.89 -10.90
N GLN A 49 5.30 4.56 -11.06
CA GLN A 49 5.61 3.64 -9.95
C GLN A 49 7.12 3.45 -9.70
N CYS A 50 8.09 3.67 -10.61
CA CYS A 50 9.52 3.59 -10.18
C CYS A 50 10.05 4.85 -9.50
N LEU A 51 9.52 6.05 -9.73
CA LEU A 51 9.86 7.19 -8.86
C LEU A 51 9.32 6.96 -7.43
N ALA A 52 8.21 6.22 -7.30
CA ALA A 52 7.67 5.76 -6.02
C ALA A 52 8.31 4.46 -5.46
N CYS A 53 8.88 3.59 -6.30
CA CYS A 53 9.38 2.25 -5.92
C CYS A 53 10.93 2.12 -5.93
N ARG A 54 11.69 3.06 -6.51
CA ARG A 54 13.17 3.06 -6.42
C ARG A 54 13.68 3.50 -5.03
N ILE A 55 12.80 3.79 -4.08
CA ILE A 55 13.10 4.03 -2.66
C ILE A 55 12.72 2.81 -1.78
N SER A 56 12.00 1.82 -2.31
CA SER A 56 11.36 0.77 -1.49
C SER A 56 12.11 -0.56 -1.38
N ARG A 57 13.29 -0.71 -2.03
CA ARG A 57 14.32 -1.63 -1.50
C ARG A 57 15.05 -0.97 -0.32
N GLY A 58 14.27 -0.60 0.69
CA GLY A 58 14.79 -0.32 2.01
C GLY A 58 15.41 -1.60 2.60
N PRO A 59 16.37 -1.47 3.53
CA PRO A 59 16.97 -2.61 4.21
C PRO A 59 15.86 -3.49 4.80
N ARG A 60 16.06 -4.81 4.83
CA ARG A 60 15.15 -5.75 5.48
C ARG A 60 14.89 -5.26 6.90
N ILE A 61 13.68 -4.76 7.15
CA ILE A 61 13.35 -4.22 8.47
C ILE A 61 13.03 -5.38 9.41
N ALA A 62 13.60 -5.29 10.61
CA ALA A 62 13.29 -6.17 11.71
C ALA A 62 11.82 -5.96 12.09
N VAL A 63 10.98 -6.89 11.65
CA VAL A 63 9.55 -6.99 11.98
C VAL A 63 9.32 -6.91 13.49
N GLU A 64 10.32 -7.24 14.30
CA GLU A 64 10.30 -7.12 15.77
C GLU A 64 9.98 -5.71 16.29
N MET A 65 10.23 -4.64 15.54
CA MET A 65 10.06 -3.26 16.01
C MET A 65 8.66 -2.68 15.79
N ILE A 66 7.71 -3.45 15.26
CA ILE A 66 6.32 -2.99 15.13
C ILE A 66 5.57 -3.38 16.40
N PRO A 67 5.09 -2.41 17.20
CA PRO A 67 4.50 -2.77 18.47
C PRO A 67 3.15 -3.43 18.34
N MET A 68 2.93 -4.26 19.33
CA MET A 68 1.80 -5.13 19.46
C MET A 68 0.81 -4.45 20.39
N ARG A 69 -0.43 -4.25 19.91
CA ARG A 69 -1.53 -3.84 20.78
C ARG A 69 -2.41 -5.06 21.05
N ARG A 70 -2.97 -5.13 22.26
CA ARG A 70 -4.03 -6.09 22.53
C ARG A 70 -5.33 -5.56 21.96
N TYR A 71 -6.06 -6.40 21.24
CA TYR A 71 -7.37 -6.04 20.72
C TYR A 71 -8.33 -5.74 21.87
N ARG A 72 -9.07 -4.63 21.76
CA ARG A 72 -10.18 -4.25 22.65
C ARG A 72 -11.43 -4.12 21.78
N GLU A 73 -12.54 -4.70 22.25
CA GLU A 73 -13.82 -4.77 21.53
C GLU A 73 -14.47 -3.39 21.26
N SER A 74 -13.91 -2.30 21.81
CA SER A 74 -14.45 -0.94 21.72
C SER A 74 -14.08 -0.15 20.45
N GLN A 75 -13.40 -0.75 19.47
CA GLN A 75 -12.99 -0.06 18.22
C GLN A 75 -13.52 -0.80 16.97
N SER A 76 -14.32 -0.08 16.18
CA SER A 76 -15.14 -0.57 15.07
C SER A 76 -14.41 -0.70 13.70
N PHE A 77 -15.11 -1.41 12.80
CA PHE A 77 -15.01 -1.52 11.33
C PHE A 77 -14.09 -2.56 10.66
N ASN A 78 -13.10 -3.14 11.34
CA ASN A 78 -12.35 -4.30 10.79
C ASN A 78 -11.97 -5.24 11.94
N SER A 79 -12.94 -5.99 12.43
CA SER A 79 -12.77 -6.95 13.52
C SER A 79 -12.25 -8.31 13.04
N GLU A 80 -11.73 -8.41 11.82
CA GLU A 80 -11.22 -9.65 11.24
C GLU A 80 -9.84 -9.45 10.63
N CYS A 81 -9.01 -10.48 10.73
CA CYS A 81 -7.72 -10.51 10.07
C CYS A 81 -7.89 -10.99 8.63
N SER A 82 -7.56 -10.16 7.65
CA SER A 82 -7.69 -10.55 6.23
C SER A 82 -6.68 -11.62 5.76
N VAL A 83 -5.76 -12.05 6.64
CA VAL A 83 -4.76 -13.09 6.33
C VAL A 83 -5.27 -14.47 6.71
N CYS A 84 -5.88 -14.62 7.89
CA CYS A 84 -6.46 -15.87 8.36
C CYS A 84 -8.00 -15.90 8.28
N LEU A 85 -8.62 -14.80 7.84
CA LEU A 85 -10.08 -14.62 7.70
C LEU A 85 -10.85 -14.91 9.00
N THR A 86 -10.20 -14.68 10.15
CA THR A 86 -10.74 -14.97 11.48
C THR A 86 -10.95 -13.67 12.24
N ALA A 87 -12.04 -13.59 13.01
CA ALA A 87 -12.33 -12.45 13.88
C ALA A 87 -11.27 -12.30 14.98
N PHE A 88 -11.02 -11.07 15.42
CA PHE A 88 -10.15 -10.78 16.56
C PHE A 88 -10.89 -11.08 17.86
N GLU A 89 -10.27 -11.86 18.74
CA GLU A 89 -10.77 -12.07 20.10
C GLU A 89 -10.19 -11.04 21.08
N VAL A 90 -10.97 -10.72 22.12
CA VAL A 90 -10.54 -9.75 23.14
C VAL A 90 -9.28 -10.26 23.85
N GLY A 91 -8.24 -9.44 23.85
CA GLY A 91 -6.95 -9.82 24.43
C GLY A 91 -5.97 -10.46 23.43
N GLU A 92 -6.39 -10.75 22.20
CA GLU A 92 -5.47 -11.19 21.15
C GLU A 92 -4.48 -10.10 20.78
N VAL A 93 -3.29 -10.55 20.38
CA VAL A 93 -2.20 -9.69 19.99
C VAL A 93 -2.36 -9.31 18.52
N VAL A 94 -2.72 -8.06 18.29
CA VAL A 94 -2.88 -7.48 16.96
C VAL A 94 -1.79 -6.46 16.69
N ARG A 95 -1.32 -6.46 15.44
CA ARG A 95 -0.37 -5.49 14.92
C ARG A 95 -1.11 -4.59 13.94
N GLN A 96 -1.02 -3.29 14.19
CA GLN A 96 -1.56 -2.27 13.32
C GLN A 96 -0.41 -1.61 12.57
N LEU A 97 -0.48 -1.60 11.24
CA LEU A 97 0.56 -0.96 10.44
C LEU A 97 0.45 0.57 10.58
N PRO A 98 1.55 1.30 10.83
CA PRO A 98 1.49 2.75 11.05
C PRO A 98 1.08 3.52 9.80
N ALA A 99 1.53 3.08 8.62
CA ALA A 99 1.29 3.78 7.35
C ALA A 99 -0.17 3.70 6.85
N CYS A 100 -0.86 2.57 7.07
CA CYS A 100 -2.20 2.34 6.52
C CYS A 100 -3.26 1.99 7.56
N LYS A 101 -2.88 1.86 8.84
CA LYS A 101 -3.77 1.58 9.98
C LYS A 101 -4.57 0.27 9.90
N HIS A 102 -4.23 -0.64 8.97
CA HIS A 102 -4.81 -1.98 8.92
C HIS A 102 -4.27 -2.84 10.07
N SER A 103 -5.17 -3.60 10.69
CA SER A 103 -4.91 -4.47 11.83
C SER A 103 -4.89 -5.93 11.39
N PHE A 104 -3.92 -6.69 11.88
CA PHE A 104 -3.77 -8.12 11.62
C PHE A 104 -3.31 -8.81 12.90
N HIS A 105 -3.50 -10.13 13.01
CA HIS A 105 -2.84 -10.88 14.08
C HIS A 105 -1.33 -10.75 13.95
N ALA A 106 -0.63 -10.55 15.07
CA ALA A 106 0.83 -10.52 15.12
C ALA A 106 1.47 -11.67 14.33
N PRO A 107 1.13 -12.95 14.57
CA PRO A 107 1.73 -14.07 13.83
C PRO A 107 1.43 -14.04 12.32
N CYS A 108 0.22 -13.62 11.93
CA CYS A 108 -0.19 -13.58 10.53
C CYS A 108 0.58 -12.54 9.73
N ILE A 109 0.73 -11.33 10.27
CA ILE A 109 1.49 -10.28 9.60
C ILE A 109 2.99 -10.54 9.67
N ASP A 110 3.48 -11.13 10.75
CA ASP A 110 4.91 -11.45 10.90
C ASP A 110 5.37 -12.47 9.87
N MET A 111 4.53 -13.47 9.58
CA MET A 111 4.78 -14.45 8.54
C MET A 111 4.78 -13.81 7.14
N TRP A 112 3.85 -12.89 6.88
CA TRP A 112 3.81 -12.14 5.62
C TRP A 112 5.05 -11.25 5.43
N LEU A 113 5.43 -10.52 6.48
CA LEU A 113 6.55 -9.57 6.47
C LEU A 113 7.93 -10.22 6.32
N ARG A 114 8.05 -11.54 6.51
CA ARG A 114 9.27 -12.30 6.18
C ARG A 114 9.59 -12.29 4.69
N SER A 115 8.56 -12.22 3.85
CA SER A 115 8.70 -12.28 2.38
C SER A 115 8.31 -10.98 1.69
N HIS A 116 7.44 -10.16 2.31
CA HIS A 116 6.86 -8.97 1.67
C HIS A 116 6.83 -7.78 2.63
N SER A 117 7.36 -6.61 2.25
CA SER A 117 7.34 -5.39 3.08
C SER A 117 6.09 -4.51 2.87
N ASN A 118 5.00 -5.09 2.39
CA ASN A 118 3.77 -4.38 2.02
C ASN A 118 2.56 -4.89 2.83
N CYS A 119 1.55 -4.03 2.97
CA CYS A 119 0.28 -4.38 3.58
C CYS A 119 -0.52 -5.34 2.66
N PRO A 120 -1.01 -6.49 3.17
CA PRO A 120 -1.81 -7.41 2.35
C PRO A 120 -3.15 -6.82 1.90
N SER A 121 -3.74 -5.87 2.64
CA SER A 121 -5.04 -5.27 2.31
C SER A 121 -4.94 -4.12 1.29
N CYS A 122 -3.91 -3.27 1.38
CA CYS A 122 -3.82 -2.06 0.55
C CYS A 122 -2.49 -1.90 -0.21
N ARG A 123 -1.56 -2.85 -0.08
CA ARG A 123 -0.23 -2.85 -0.72
C ARG A 123 0.68 -1.66 -0.34
N ALA A 124 0.27 -0.83 0.61
CA ALA A 124 1.11 0.24 1.16
C ALA A 124 2.35 -0.32 1.86
N LEU A 125 3.47 0.40 1.79
CA LEU A 125 4.72 -0.01 2.44
C LEU A 125 4.64 0.19 3.95
N VAL A 126 5.06 -0.83 4.69
CA VAL A 126 5.02 -0.81 6.17
C VAL A 126 5.97 0.25 6.76
N LEU A 127 6.99 0.65 5.99
CA LEU A 127 8.15 1.41 6.48
C LEU A 127 8.03 2.93 6.32
N GLN A 128 6.96 3.44 5.70
CA GLN A 128 6.85 4.87 5.39
C GLN A 128 6.79 5.77 6.63
N ASP A 129 6.49 5.22 7.82
CA ASP A 129 6.30 6.01 9.05
C ASP A 129 6.96 5.42 10.31
N LEU A 130 7.97 4.55 10.18
CA LEU A 130 8.64 4.00 11.38
C LEU A 130 9.41 5.06 12.18
N ALA A 131 9.92 6.09 11.52
CA ALA A 131 10.59 7.21 12.18
C ALA A 131 9.62 8.06 13.02
N GLY A 132 8.37 8.22 12.57
CA GLY A 132 7.31 8.86 13.35
C GLY A 132 6.85 7.96 14.50
N TYR A 133 6.77 6.66 14.24
CA TYR A 133 6.38 5.66 15.21
C TYR A 133 7.34 5.57 16.42
N GLN A 134 8.65 5.47 16.19
CA GLN A 134 9.66 5.41 17.27
C GLN A 134 9.63 6.65 18.17
N ARG A 135 9.30 7.82 17.61
CA ARG A 135 9.18 9.07 18.39
C ARG A 135 7.93 9.09 19.27
N ALA A 136 6.82 8.55 18.77
CA ALA A 136 5.58 8.45 19.54
C ALA A 136 5.73 7.46 20.72
N GLU A 137 6.37 6.31 20.49
CA GLU A 137 6.60 5.30 21.53
C GLU A 137 7.54 5.81 22.65
N ALA A 138 8.66 6.46 22.28
CA ALA A 138 9.58 7.06 23.26
C ALA A 138 8.91 8.15 24.12
N MET A 139 7.98 8.90 23.55
CA MET A 139 7.23 9.92 24.26
C MET A 139 6.21 9.31 25.24
N GLU A 140 5.56 8.21 24.88
CA GLU A 140 4.62 7.50 25.75
C GLU A 140 5.34 6.81 26.92
N ASP A 141 6.52 6.22 26.69
CA ASP A 141 7.37 5.65 27.75
C ASP A 141 7.85 6.70 28.74
N THR A 142 8.24 7.89 28.25
CA THR A 142 8.68 9.01 29.09
C THR A 142 7.53 9.45 30.01
N ASN A 143 6.31 9.59 29.48
CA ASN A 143 5.14 9.98 30.25
C ASN A 143 4.79 8.93 31.34
N GLN A 144 4.83 7.63 31.00
CA GLN A 144 4.62 6.56 31.98
C GLN A 144 5.71 6.50 33.05
N GLN A 145 6.98 6.73 32.71
CA GLN A 145 8.08 6.83 33.68
C GLN A 145 7.88 8.01 34.62
N GLN A 146 7.47 9.16 34.10
CA GLN A 146 7.21 10.35 34.91
C GLN A 146 6.06 10.12 35.89
N GLN A 147 5.02 9.40 35.47
CA GLN A 147 3.89 9.03 36.30
C GLN A 147 4.27 7.99 37.38
N ARG A 148 5.13 7.01 37.05
CA ARG A 148 5.70 6.07 38.03
C ARG A 148 6.60 6.77 39.04
N GLN A 149 7.53 7.61 38.58
CA GLN A 149 8.42 8.39 39.45
C GLN A 149 7.65 9.32 40.40
N PHE A 150 6.52 9.88 39.95
CA PHE A 150 5.64 10.66 40.83
C PHE A 150 5.05 9.80 41.96
N MET A 151 4.60 8.58 41.65
CA MET A 151 4.07 7.64 42.66
C MET A 151 5.17 7.19 43.63
N ASP A 152 6.37 6.87 43.12
CA ASP A 152 7.52 6.46 43.93
C ASP A 152 7.99 7.59 44.87
N ASN A 153 8.08 8.82 44.36
CA ASN A 153 8.47 9.98 45.17
C ASN A 153 7.42 10.29 46.26
N MET A 154 6.13 10.06 45.98
CA MET A 154 5.08 10.23 46.98
C MET A 154 5.17 9.16 48.07
N GLU A 155 5.48 7.92 47.70
CA GLU A 155 5.61 6.80 48.65
C GLU A 155 6.82 6.98 49.59
N VAL A 156 7.97 7.41 49.05
CA VAL A 156 9.17 7.76 49.85
C VAL A 156 8.85 8.90 50.84
N SER A 157 8.09 9.91 50.40
CA SER A 157 7.71 11.04 51.25
C SER A 157 6.82 10.60 52.43
N VAL A 158 5.88 9.68 52.20
CA VAL A 158 5.02 9.09 53.25
C VAL A 158 5.84 8.25 54.22
N ALA A 159 6.77 7.43 53.71
CA ALA A 159 7.64 6.60 54.54
C ALA A 159 8.52 7.45 55.48
N ILE A 160 9.11 8.54 54.97
CA ILE A 160 9.90 9.48 55.79
C ILE A 160 9.03 10.13 56.86
N ALA A 161 7.81 10.54 56.53
CA ALA A 161 6.89 11.16 57.49
C ALA A 161 6.44 10.20 58.61
N SER A 162 6.41 8.88 58.35
CA SER A 162 6.03 7.86 59.34
C SER A 162 7.16 7.43 60.29
N ALA A 163 8.40 7.80 59.98
CA ALA A 163 9.60 7.44 60.75
C ALA A 163 10.05 8.56 61.72
N LEU A 164 9.34 9.70 61.73
CA LEU A 164 9.52 10.85 62.62
C LEU A 164 8.43 10.86 63.69
#